data_AF-L5JQ05-F1
#
_entry.id   AF-L5JQ05-F1
#
_cell.length_a   1.000
_cell.length_b   1.000
_cell.length_c   1.000
_cell.angle_alpha   90.00
_cell.angle_beta   90.00
_cell.angle_gamma   90.00
#
_symmetry.space_group_name_H-M   'P 1'
#
loop_
_entity.id
_entity.type
_entity.pdbx_description
1 polymer ?
#
loop_
_entity_poly.entity_id
_entity_poly.type
_entity_poly.pdbx_seq_one_letter_code
_entity_poly.pdbx_strand_id
1 'polypeptide(L)'
;PPDLPYFVRRSRMHNIPVYKDITHGNRQMTVIRKVEGDIWALQKDVEDFLSPLLGKAPITQVNEVTGTLRVKGYFDQQLKAWLLEKGF
;
A
#
# COMPACT_ATOMS: atom_id res chain seq x y z
N PRO A 1 2.00 15.64 -10.51
CA PRO A 1 1.74 14.18 -10.42
C PRO A 1 2.93 13.44 -11.01
N PRO A 2 3.44 12.39 -10.35
CA PRO A 2 4.48 11.55 -10.94
C PRO A 2 3.93 10.85 -12.19
N ASP A 3 4.76 10.70 -13.21
CA ASP A 3 4.41 10.00 -14.46
C ASP A 3 4.50 8.48 -14.23
N LEU A 4 3.54 7.98 -13.46
CA LEU A 4 3.44 6.57 -13.06
C LEU A 4 2.10 6.00 -13.53
N PRO A 5 2.02 4.69 -13.81
CA PRO A 5 0.79 4.04 -14.28
C PRO A 5 -0.30 3.97 -13.19
N TYR A 6 0.02 4.36 -11.96
CA TYR A 6 -0.89 4.40 -10.83
C TYR A 6 -0.74 5.70 -10.03
N PHE A 7 -1.82 6.07 -9.32
CA PHE A 7 -1.86 7.24 -8.47
C PHE A 7 -2.56 6.93 -7.15
N VAL A 8 -1.99 7.37 -6.03
CA VAL A 8 -2.60 7.23 -4.70
C VAL A 8 -3.17 8.57 -4.26
N ARG A 9 -4.51 8.69 -4.23
CA ARG A 9 -5.15 9.95 -3.81
C ARG A 9 -5.03 10.17 -2.31
N ARG A 10 -4.74 11.41 -1.91
CA ARG A 10 -4.81 11.82 -0.50
C ARG A 10 -6.21 11.67 0.10
N SER A 11 -6.27 11.50 1.41
CA SER A 11 -7.53 11.55 2.17
C SER A 11 -8.15 12.95 2.13
N ARG A 12 -9.41 13.09 2.56
CA ARG A 12 -10.05 14.41 2.70
C ARG A 12 -9.25 15.35 3.60
N MET A 13 -8.55 14.80 4.59
CA MET A 13 -7.68 15.52 5.52
C MET A 13 -6.22 15.61 5.02
N HIS A 14 -5.98 15.48 3.72
CA HIS A 14 -4.65 15.55 3.08
C HIS A 14 -3.62 14.48 3.51
N ASN A 15 -4.02 13.50 4.32
CA ASN A 15 -3.16 12.39 4.75
C ASN A 15 -3.01 11.27 3.70
N ILE A 16 -1.89 10.53 3.76
CA ILE A 16 -1.67 9.30 2.97
C ILE A 16 -2.66 8.22 3.43
N PRO A 17 -3.40 7.57 2.51
CA PRO A 17 -4.45 6.59 2.83
C PRO A 17 -3.90 5.19 3.17
N VAL A 18 -2.96 5.12 4.12
CA VAL A 18 -2.37 3.87 4.64
C VAL A 18 -2.83 3.65 6.07
N TYR A 19 -3.49 2.51 6.31
CA TYR A 19 -4.12 2.17 7.58
C TYR A 19 -3.72 0.78 8.06
N LYS A 20 -3.68 0.59 9.38
CA LYS A 20 -3.57 -0.72 10.00
C LYS A 20 -4.95 -1.34 10.12
N ASP A 21 -5.05 -2.62 9.82
CA ASP A 21 -6.25 -3.43 9.96
C ASP A 21 -5.91 -4.67 10.80
N ILE A 22 -6.80 -5.01 11.73
CA ILE A 22 -6.65 -6.18 12.60
C ILE A 22 -7.94 -6.98 12.49
N THR A 23 -7.85 -8.17 11.92
CA THR A 23 -9.00 -9.10 11.88
C THR A 23 -8.76 -10.25 12.85
N HIS A 24 -9.83 -10.79 13.46
CA HIS A 24 -9.77 -11.96 14.36
C HIS A 24 -8.76 -11.83 15.53
N GLY A 25 -8.37 -10.61 15.90
CA GLY A 25 -7.42 -10.32 16.98
C GLY A 25 -5.94 -10.59 16.66
N ASN A 26 -5.63 -11.55 15.77
CA ASN A 26 -4.26 -11.95 15.45
C ASN A 26 -3.81 -11.61 14.01
N ARG A 27 -4.75 -11.37 13.10
CA ARG A 27 -4.45 -11.12 11.68
C ARG A 27 -4.18 -9.64 11.47
N GLN A 28 -2.90 -9.29 11.57
CA GLN A 28 -2.40 -7.94 11.33
C GLN A 28 -2.19 -7.70 9.84
N MET A 29 -2.77 -6.62 9.32
CA MET A 29 -2.66 -6.23 7.92
C MET A 29 -2.46 -4.72 7.81
N THR A 30 -1.85 -4.30 6.71
CA THR A 30 -1.77 -2.90 6.30
C THR A 30 -2.56 -2.73 5.01
N VAL A 31 -3.42 -1.72 4.96
CA VAL A 31 -4.32 -1.46 3.84
C VAL A 31 -3.98 -0.11 3.23
N ILE A 32 -3.67 -0.12 1.93
CA ILE A 32 -3.56 1.07 1.09
C ILE A 32 -4.90 1.25 0.37
N ARG A 33 -5.50 2.43 0.49
CA ARG A 33 -6.77 2.76 -0.16
C ARG A 33 -6.58 3.86 -1.19
N LYS A 34 -7.61 4.09 -2.00
CA LYS A 34 -7.67 5.18 -2.98
C LYS A 34 -6.56 5.10 -4.05
N VAL A 35 -6.27 3.87 -4.48
CA VAL A 35 -5.38 3.62 -5.61
C VAL A 35 -6.19 3.77 -6.89
N GLU A 36 -5.65 4.52 -7.85
CA GLU A 36 -6.20 4.72 -9.19
C GLU A 36 -5.17 4.29 -10.23
N GLY A 37 -5.64 3.87 -11.41
CA GLY A 37 -4.77 3.32 -12.45
C GLY A 37 -4.38 1.87 -12.19
N ASP A 38 -3.17 1.49 -12.60
CA ASP A 38 -2.69 0.11 -12.56
C ASP A 38 -2.27 -0.31 -11.14
N ILE A 39 -3.18 -0.99 -10.44
CA ILE A 39 -2.91 -1.50 -9.09
C ILE A 39 -1.89 -2.66 -9.06
N TRP A 40 -1.70 -3.38 -10.16
CA TRP A 40 -0.69 -4.45 -10.24
C TRP A 40 0.72 -3.87 -10.27
N ALA A 41 0.91 -2.73 -10.94
CA ALA A 41 2.16 -1.99 -10.87
C ALA A 41 2.46 -1.51 -9.43
N LEU A 42 1.44 -1.01 -8.70
CA LEU A 42 1.62 -0.66 -7.29
C LEU A 42 1.95 -1.88 -6.43
N GLN A 43 1.28 -3.02 -6.64
CA GLN A 43 1.56 -4.25 -5.89
C GLN A 43 3.02 -4.67 -6.08
N LYS A 44 3.50 -4.71 -7.33
CA LYS A 44 4.87 -5.10 -7.65
C LYS A 44 5.89 -4.18 -6.98
N ASP A 45 5.69 -2.86 -7.08
CA ASP A 45 6.55 -1.87 -6.44
C ASP A 45 6.58 -2.01 -4.90
N VAL A 46 5.44 -2.35 -4.29
CA VAL A 46 5.34 -2.61 -2.85
C VAL A 46 6.04 -3.91 -2.47
N GLU A 47 5.93 -4.95 -3.30
CA GLU A 47 6.65 -6.21 -3.11
C GLU A 47 8.16 -6.02 -3.21
N ASP A 48 8.63 -5.26 -4.19
CA ASP A 48 10.05 -4.95 -4.37
C ASP A 48 10.59 -4.11 -3.21
N PHE A 49 9.80 -3.18 -2.66
CA PHE A 49 10.18 -2.38 -1.50
C PHE A 49 10.23 -3.20 -0.20
N LEU A 50 9.27 -4.12 0.00
CA LEU A 50 9.14 -4.88 1.24
C LEU A 50 9.97 -6.16 1.28
N SER A 51 10.29 -6.76 0.12
CA SER A 51 11.04 -8.02 0.05
C SER A 51 12.41 -7.96 0.75
N PRO A 52 13.23 -6.90 0.60
CA PRO A 52 14.49 -6.77 1.32
C PRO A 52 14.33 -6.64 2.84
N LEU A 53 13.24 -6.03 3.32
CA LEU A 53 12.96 -5.85 4.74
C LEU A 53 12.51 -7.15 5.42
N LEU A 54 11.80 -8.00 4.68
CA LEU A 54 11.22 -9.25 5.18
C LEU A 54 12.07 -10.49 4.90
N GLY A 55 13.00 -10.41 3.95
CA GLY A 55 13.74 -11.57 3.42
C GLY A 55 12.86 -12.53 2.60
N LYS A 56 11.62 -12.15 2.28
CA LYS A 56 10.65 -12.92 1.49
C LYS A 56 9.60 -12.00 0.86
N ALA A 57 8.97 -12.48 -0.20
CA ALA A 57 7.84 -11.77 -0.81
C ALA A 57 6.69 -11.62 0.20
N PRO A 58 6.18 -10.39 0.43
CA PRO A 58 5.04 -10.19 1.31
C PRO A 58 3.78 -10.81 0.71
N ILE A 59 2.87 -11.29 1.56
CA ILE A 59 1.56 -11.75 1.10
C ILE A 59 0.68 -10.52 0.86
N THR A 60 0.38 -10.25 -0.41
CA THR A 60 -0.45 -9.14 -0.86
C THR A 60 -1.82 -9.64 -1.33
N GLN A 61 -2.82 -8.77 -1.26
CA GLN A 61 -4.14 -8.99 -1.82
C GLN A 61 -4.61 -7.72 -2.52
N VAL A 62 -4.84 -7.83 -3.82
CA VAL A 62 -5.32 -6.75 -4.68
C VAL A 62 -6.85 -6.80 -4.77
N ASN A 63 -7.49 -5.63 -4.72
CA ASN A 63 -8.89 -5.47 -5.10
C ASN A 63 -8.99 -4.28 -6.07
N GLU A 64 -9.16 -4.61 -7.34
CA GLU A 64 -9.28 -3.66 -8.45
C GLU A 64 -10.55 -2.81 -8.34
N VAL A 65 -11.68 -3.43 -7.97
CA VAL A 65 -12.99 -2.76 -7.92
C VAL A 65 -12.99 -1.63 -6.90
N THR A 66 -12.40 -1.86 -5.72
CA THR A 66 -12.35 -0.84 -4.66
C THR A 66 -11.07 0.00 -4.68
N GLY A 67 -10.10 -0.30 -5.54
CA GLY A 67 -8.80 0.35 -5.55
C GLY A 67 -8.07 0.21 -4.21
N THR A 68 -8.02 -1.00 -3.66
CA THR A 68 -7.36 -1.28 -2.37
C THR A 68 -6.33 -2.38 -2.48
N LEU A 69 -5.16 -2.15 -1.89
CA LEU A 69 -4.11 -3.15 -1.71
C LEU A 69 -4.00 -3.49 -0.23
N ARG A 70 -4.04 -4.78 0.10
CA ARG A 70 -3.81 -5.27 1.47
C ARG A 70 -2.48 -6.01 1.51
N VAL A 71 -1.72 -5.79 2.57
CA VAL A 71 -0.43 -6.43 2.83
C VAL A 71 -0.48 -7.08 4.21
N LYS A 72 -0.04 -8.33 4.33
CA LYS A 72 0.02 -9.03 5.63
C LYS A 72 1.17 -8.51 6.49
N GLY A 73 0.87 -7.96 7.66
CA GLY A 73 1.82 -7.37 8.60
C GLY A 73 1.61 -5.86 8.81
N TYR A 74 2.34 -5.29 9.78
CA TYR A 74 2.35 -3.84 10.01
C TYR A 74 3.52 -3.19 9.29
N PHE A 75 3.18 -2.45 8.24
CA PHE A 75 4.13 -1.66 7.44
C PHE A 75 3.64 -0.23 7.28
N ASP A 76 2.83 0.26 8.20
CA ASP A 76 2.13 1.53 8.04
C ASP A 76 3.08 2.71 7.99
N GLN A 77 4.14 2.72 8.80
CA GLN A 77 5.13 3.79 8.79
C GLN A 77 6.02 3.73 7.55
N GLN A 78 6.50 2.53 7.20
CA GLN A 78 7.36 2.30 6.04
C GLN A 78 6.64 2.66 4.74
N LEU A 79 5.39 2.22 4.57
CA LEU A 79 4.60 2.52 3.38
C LEU A 79 4.19 4.00 3.30
N LYS A 80 3.95 4.66 4.45
CA LYS A 80 3.69 6.11 4.45
C LYS A 80 4.92 6.90 4.01
N ALA A 81 6.10 6.57 4.55
CA ALA A 81 7.35 7.23 4.18
C ALA A 81 7.67 7.01 2.69
N TRP A 82 7.53 5.77 2.21
CA TRP A 82 7.78 5.42 0.81
C TRP A 82 6.82 6.14 -0.17
N LEU A 83 5.53 6.21 0.15
CA LEU A 83 4.57 6.95 -0.68
C LEU A 83 4.83 8.47 -0.68
N LEU A 84 5.32 9.00 0.45
CA LEU A 84 5.75 10.40 0.56
C LEU A 84 6.98 10.67 -0.31
N GLU A 85 7.98 9.79 -0.29
CA GLU A 85 9.19 9.90 -1.13
C GLU A 85 8.86 9.85 -2.62
N LYS A 86 7.88 9.03 -3.02
CA LYS A 86 7.36 9.00 -4.40
C LYS A 86 6.53 10.23 -4.79
N GLY A 87 6.19 11.09 -3.85
CA GLY A 87 5.46 12.35 -4.11
C GLY A 87 3.95 12.19 -4.30
N PHE A 88 3.34 11.13 -3.74
CA PHE A 88 1.89 10.94 -3.72
C PHE A 88 1.23 11.62 -2.52
#